data_AF-A0A8N4L1M7-F1
#
_entry.id   AF-A0A8N4L1M7-F1
#
_cell.length_a   1.000
_cell.length_b   1.000
_cell.length_c   1.000
_cell.angle_alpha   90.00
_cell.angle_beta   90.00
_cell.angle_gamma   90.00
#
_symmetry.space_group_name_H-M   'P 1'
#
loop_
_entity.id
_entity.type
_entity.pdbx_description
1 polymer ?
#
loop_
_entity_poly.entity_id
_entity_poly.type
_entity_poly.pdbx_seq_one_letter_code
_entity_poly.pdbx_strand_id
1 'polypeptide(L)'
;MNTLIFLVIAFGALTITVKTSLEFRNAICINTDRSYLYFDTCILKAVNRSYKYFTMRAKFPQKKPLHNISMTFALLRKANGYKPFLYNFTIDGCKYMKNRANPVVRYFHSWFEKYSTINRTCPYGLQDEVVEKLPISFVNHVATQVLPLPTGEYVFHTDWYFYGIKVGIVKVFFQIY
;
A
#
# COMPACT_ATOMS: atom_id res chain seq x y z
N MET A 1 49.66 25.68 3.69
CA MET A 1 48.62 25.23 4.64
C MET A 1 47.19 25.33 4.09
N ASN A 2 46.90 26.23 3.12
CA ASN A 2 45.55 26.36 2.54
C ASN A 2 45.19 25.32 1.46
N THR A 3 46.15 24.80 0.70
CA THR A 3 45.86 23.92 -0.45
C THR A 3 45.32 22.54 -0.03
N LEU A 4 45.74 22.03 1.13
CA LEU A 4 45.26 20.77 1.72
C LEU A 4 43.82 20.90 2.22
N ILE A 5 43.43 22.06 2.75
CA ILE A 5 42.06 22.31 3.25
C ILE A 5 41.06 22.32 2.08
N PHE A 6 41.43 22.94 0.95
CA PHE A 6 40.60 22.93 -0.26
C PHE A 6 40.39 21.52 -0.83
N LEU A 7 41.40 20.65 -0.79
CA LEU A 7 41.27 19.26 -1.24
C LEU A 7 40.36 18.42 -0.32
N VAL A 8 40.41 18.64 0.98
CA VAL A 8 39.51 17.95 1.94
C VAL A 8 38.05 18.41 1.77
N ILE A 9 37.81 19.69 1.51
CA ILE A 9 36.46 20.22 1.23
C ILE A 9 35.95 19.73 -0.14
N ALA A 10 36.81 19.65 -1.15
CA ALA A 10 36.46 19.15 -2.47
C ALA A 10 36.14 17.64 -2.46
N PHE A 11 36.85 16.83 -1.66
CA PHE A 11 36.56 15.40 -1.49
C PHE A 11 35.37 15.10 -0.56
N GLY A 12 35.06 15.98 0.39
CA GLY A 12 33.91 15.83 1.30
C GLY A 12 32.53 16.05 0.65
N ALA A 13 32.48 16.66 -0.54
CA ALA A 13 31.24 17.01 -1.21
C ALA A 13 30.69 15.92 -2.15
N LEU A 14 31.41 14.80 -2.34
CA LEU A 14 30.92 13.69 -3.17
C LEU A 14 30.05 12.74 -2.35
N THR A 15 28.94 13.23 -1.78
CA THR A 15 27.92 12.33 -1.24
C THR A 15 27.21 11.68 -2.42
N ILE A 16 27.51 10.41 -2.68
CA ILE A 16 26.70 9.58 -3.59
C ILE A 16 25.33 9.44 -2.94
N THR A 17 24.39 10.29 -3.36
CA THR A 17 22.99 10.16 -2.94
C THR A 17 22.40 8.97 -3.68
N VAL A 18 22.48 7.78 -3.06
CA VAL A 18 21.78 6.60 -3.55
C VAL A 18 20.28 6.84 -3.34
N LYS A 19 19.61 7.32 -4.39
CA LYS A 19 18.17 7.52 -4.38
C LYS A 19 17.50 6.15 -4.43
N THR A 20 16.94 5.71 -3.30
CA THR A 20 16.14 4.50 -3.25
C THR A 20 14.97 4.61 -4.23
N SER A 21 14.87 3.60 -5.08
CA SER A 21 13.91 3.55 -6.18
C SER A 21 12.94 2.40 -5.94
N LEU A 22 11.65 2.64 -6.10
CA LEU A 22 10.62 1.62 -6.02
C LEU A 22 10.04 1.34 -7.40
N GLU A 23 9.89 0.06 -7.73
CA GLU A 23 9.25 -0.42 -8.95
C GLU A 23 8.06 -1.33 -8.65
N PHE A 24 6.88 -1.02 -9.21
CA PHE A 24 5.75 -1.93 -9.20
C PHE A 24 6.04 -3.13 -10.11
N ARG A 25 5.70 -4.32 -9.63
CA ARG A 25 5.92 -5.59 -10.32
C ARG A 25 4.61 -6.22 -10.80
N ASN A 26 3.61 -6.29 -9.92
CA ASN A 26 2.33 -6.92 -10.23
C ASN A 26 1.24 -6.43 -9.27
N ALA A 27 -0.02 -6.56 -9.65
CA ALA A 27 -1.16 -6.40 -8.77
C ALA A 27 -2.17 -7.52 -9.02
N ILE A 28 -2.60 -8.18 -7.94
CA ILE A 28 -3.54 -9.29 -7.99
C ILE A 28 -4.70 -8.97 -7.05
N CYS A 29 -5.91 -9.00 -7.58
CA CYS A 29 -7.13 -8.86 -6.80
C CYS A 29 -8.00 -10.11 -6.98
N ILE A 30 -8.38 -10.75 -5.88
CA ILE A 30 -9.12 -12.01 -5.87
C ILE A 30 -10.48 -11.78 -5.23
N ASN A 31 -11.53 -12.15 -5.94
CA ASN A 31 -12.90 -12.13 -5.44
C ASN A 31 -13.18 -13.50 -4.84
N THR A 32 -13.39 -13.58 -3.53
CA THR A 32 -13.73 -14.85 -2.86
C THR A 32 -15.24 -15.04 -2.74
N ASP A 33 -16.00 -13.94 -2.62
CA ASP A 33 -17.45 -13.95 -2.72
C ASP A 33 -17.94 -12.75 -3.54
N ARG A 34 -18.27 -13.01 -4.81
CA ARG A 34 -18.74 -11.99 -5.77
C ARG A 34 -20.11 -11.44 -5.41
N SER A 35 -20.89 -12.09 -4.54
CA SER A 35 -22.20 -11.58 -4.12
C SER A 35 -22.06 -10.36 -3.19
N TYR A 36 -20.94 -10.23 -2.49
CA TYR A 36 -20.65 -9.12 -1.58
C TYR A 36 -19.65 -8.12 -2.14
N LEU A 37 -18.61 -8.59 -2.83
CA LEU A 37 -17.52 -7.76 -3.33
C LEU A 37 -16.93 -8.35 -4.60
N TYR A 38 -16.72 -7.52 -5.60
CA TYR A 38 -15.81 -7.88 -6.70
C TYR A 38 -14.96 -6.69 -7.13
N PHE A 39 -13.72 -6.97 -7.49
CA PHE A 39 -12.81 -5.99 -8.07
C PHE A 39 -13.07 -5.91 -9.59
N ASP A 40 -13.75 -4.86 -10.01
CA ASP A 40 -14.04 -4.55 -11.42
C ASP A 40 -12.79 -4.07 -12.15
N THR A 41 -11.92 -3.34 -11.43
CA THR A 41 -10.62 -2.93 -11.93
C THR A 41 -9.56 -3.29 -10.90
N CYS A 42 -8.43 -3.83 -11.35
CA CYS A 42 -7.25 -4.08 -10.54
C CYS A 42 -6.04 -4.11 -11.47
N ILE A 43 -5.44 -2.95 -11.72
CA ILE A 43 -4.40 -2.81 -12.74
C ILE A 43 -3.23 -1.97 -12.23
N LEU A 44 -2.06 -2.30 -12.76
CA LEU A 44 -0.92 -1.40 -12.80
C LEU A 44 -0.83 -0.84 -14.21
N LYS A 45 -0.74 0.48 -14.35
CA LYS A 45 -0.58 1.14 -15.65
C LYS A 45 0.71 1.94 -15.67
N ALA A 46 1.53 1.68 -16.68
CA ALA A 46 2.72 2.48 -16.99
C ALA A 46 2.32 3.53 -18.03
N VAL A 47 2.35 4.81 -17.65
CA VAL A 47 2.11 5.92 -18.59
C VAL A 47 3.40 6.29 -19.28
N ASN A 48 4.51 6.31 -18.54
CA ASN A 48 5.86 6.47 -19.06
C ASN A 48 6.86 5.75 -18.14
N ARG A 49 8.17 5.87 -18.42
CA ARG A 49 9.23 5.18 -17.66
C ARG A 49 9.19 5.49 -16.16
N SER A 50 8.90 6.73 -15.79
CA SER A 50 8.95 7.22 -14.40
C SER A 50 7.58 7.29 -13.73
N TYR A 51 6.50 7.31 -14.50
CA TYR A 51 5.13 7.41 -14.02
C TYR A 51 4.36 6.11 -14.27
N LYS A 52 4.25 5.33 -13.19
CA LYS A 52 3.40 4.15 -13.08
C LYS A 52 2.42 4.36 -11.93
N TYR A 53 1.23 3.79 -12.03
CA TYR A 53 0.24 3.86 -10.96
C TYR A 53 -0.55 2.57 -10.83
N PHE A 54 -1.12 2.39 -9.64
CA PHE A 54 -2.09 1.36 -9.32
C PHE A 54 -3.50 1.95 -9.30
N THR A 55 -4.45 1.28 -9.95
CA THR A 55 -5.87 1.57 -9.82
C THR A 55 -6.63 0.30 -9.46
N MET A 56 -7.48 0.39 -8.45
CA MET A 56 -8.39 -0.67 -8.05
C MET A 56 -9.79 -0.10 -7.80
N ARG A 57 -10.81 -0.76 -8.35
CA ARG A 57 -12.22 -0.41 -8.13
C ARG A 57 -12.96 -1.63 -7.57
N ALA A 58 -13.40 -1.51 -6.34
CA ALA A 58 -14.23 -2.48 -5.63
C ALA A 58 -15.71 -2.13 -5.79
N LYS A 59 -16.48 -3.06 -6.35
CA LYS A 59 -17.93 -2.97 -6.53
C LYS A 59 -18.63 -3.79 -5.46
N PHE A 60 -19.75 -3.28 -4.97
CA PHE A 60 -20.60 -3.91 -3.96
C PHE A 60 -21.97 -4.22 -4.59
N PRO A 61 -22.21 -5.45 -5.06
CA PRO A 61 -23.44 -5.78 -5.79
C PRO A 61 -24.71 -5.57 -4.98
N GLN A 62 -24.69 -5.90 -3.68
CA GLN A 62 -25.88 -5.81 -2.83
C GLN A 62 -26.28 -4.38 -2.49
N LYS A 63 -25.37 -3.40 -2.63
CA LYS A 63 -25.62 -1.99 -2.31
C LYS A 63 -26.25 -1.77 -0.92
N LYS A 64 -25.80 -2.54 0.08
CA LYS A 64 -26.25 -2.45 1.48
C LYS A 64 -25.18 -1.80 2.37
N PRO A 65 -25.58 -1.09 3.45
CA PRO A 65 -24.64 -0.50 4.38
C PRO A 65 -23.88 -1.58 5.16
N LEU A 66 -22.55 -1.53 5.11
CA LEU A 66 -21.64 -2.43 5.81
C LEU A 66 -21.08 -1.74 7.06
N HIS A 67 -21.47 -2.26 8.23
CA HIS A 67 -21.02 -1.75 9.54
C HIS A 67 -19.96 -2.61 10.20
N ASN A 68 -19.74 -3.82 9.71
CA ASN A 68 -18.74 -4.75 10.22
C ASN A 68 -17.82 -5.17 9.07
N ILE A 69 -16.66 -4.52 9.03
CA ILE A 69 -15.59 -4.81 8.06
C ILE A 69 -14.34 -5.07 8.86
N SER A 70 -13.78 -6.27 8.71
CA SER A 70 -12.45 -6.59 9.22
C SER A 70 -11.45 -6.61 8.07
N MET A 71 -10.22 -6.18 8.34
CA MET A 71 -9.15 -6.15 7.36
C MET A 71 -7.89 -6.75 7.94
N THR A 72 -7.28 -7.69 7.23
CA THR A 72 -5.93 -8.14 7.54
C THR A 72 -4.93 -7.36 6.70
N PHE A 73 -3.88 -6.84 7.33
CA PHE A 73 -2.74 -6.23 6.66
C PHE A 73 -1.50 -7.07 6.87
N ALA A 74 -0.72 -7.27 5.80
CA ALA A 74 0.60 -7.85 5.88
C ALA A 74 1.53 -7.23 4.84
N LEU A 75 2.71 -6.80 5.28
CA LEU A 75 3.82 -6.45 4.40
C LEU A 75 4.77 -7.63 4.36
N LEU A 76 4.78 -8.37 3.25
CA LEU A 76 5.59 -9.57 3.07
C LEU A 76 6.87 -9.22 2.29
N ARG A 77 8.02 -9.77 2.67
CA ARG A 77 9.30 -9.67 1.92
C ARG A 77 9.69 -11.04 1.38
N LYS A 78 10.23 -11.06 0.17
CA LYS A 78 10.74 -12.27 -0.47
C LYS A 78 12.07 -12.70 0.17
N ALA A 79 12.11 -13.95 0.59
CA ALA A 79 13.31 -14.69 1.01
C ALA A 79 13.15 -16.12 0.46
N ASN A 80 13.23 -17.14 1.33
CA ASN A 80 12.78 -18.51 1.01
C ASN A 80 11.24 -18.57 1.00
N GLY A 81 10.63 -17.91 0.02
CA GLY A 81 9.20 -17.58 -0.02
C GLY A 81 8.89 -16.19 0.54
N TYR A 82 7.62 -15.77 0.44
CA TYR A 82 7.16 -14.51 1.02
C TYR A 82 6.86 -14.70 2.51
N LYS A 83 7.59 -13.97 3.37
CA LYS A 83 7.42 -14.00 4.82
C LYS A 83 7.04 -12.61 5.33
N PRO A 84 6.27 -12.49 6.42
CA PRO A 84 6.00 -11.19 7.04
C PRO A 84 7.32 -10.46 7.36
N PHE A 85 7.48 -9.26 6.80
CA PHE A 85 8.61 -8.37 7.10
C PHE A 85 8.34 -7.53 8.33
N LEU A 86 7.11 -7.03 8.43
CA LEU A 86 6.54 -6.43 9.64
C LEU A 86 5.48 -7.38 10.22
N TYR A 87 4.58 -6.84 11.04
CA TYR A 87 3.44 -7.56 11.61
C TYR A 87 2.41 -7.95 10.54
N ASN A 88 1.89 -9.16 10.68
CA ASN A 88 0.61 -9.57 10.10
C ASN A 88 -0.45 -9.36 11.18
N PHE A 89 -1.44 -8.50 10.93
CA PHE A 89 -2.47 -8.20 11.91
C PHE A 89 -3.82 -7.96 11.25
N THR A 90 -4.88 -8.26 12.01
CA THR A 90 -6.26 -8.01 11.60
C THR A 90 -6.85 -6.90 12.45
N ILE A 91 -7.59 -5.99 11.83
CA ILE A 91 -8.30 -4.89 12.48
C ILE A 91 -9.80 -4.98 12.22
N ASP A 92 -10.57 -4.40 13.13
CA ASP A 92 -11.90 -3.89 12.80
C ASP A 92 -11.72 -2.54 12.07
N GLY A 93 -11.94 -2.56 10.76
CA GLY A 93 -11.82 -1.40 9.89
C GLY A 93 -12.80 -0.30 10.27
N CYS A 94 -14.05 -0.63 10.61
CA CYS A 94 -15.04 0.36 10.99
C CYS A 94 -14.71 1.05 12.32
N LYS A 95 -14.18 0.31 13.30
CA LYS A 95 -13.66 0.88 14.55
C LYS A 95 -12.45 1.78 14.30
N TYR A 96 -11.51 1.34 13.47
CA TYR A 96 -10.34 2.14 13.10
C TYR A 96 -10.72 3.46 12.40
N MET A 97 -11.69 3.43 11.49
CA MET A 97 -12.12 4.64 10.79
C MET A 97 -12.77 5.68 11.72
N LYS A 98 -13.40 5.25 12.82
CA LYS A 98 -13.93 6.15 13.86
C LYS A 98 -12.82 6.78 14.71
N ASN A 99 -11.79 6.01 15.05
CA ASN A 99 -10.66 6.48 15.85
C ASN A 99 -9.33 5.90 15.34
N ARG A 100 -8.54 6.74 14.68
CA ARG A 100 -7.28 6.37 14.03
C ARG A 100 -6.07 6.42 14.98
N ALA A 101 -6.25 5.97 16.22
CA ALA A 101 -5.23 6.07 17.26
C ALA A 101 -4.05 5.10 17.09
N ASN A 102 -4.25 3.95 16.44
CA ASN A 102 -3.18 2.96 16.30
C ASN A 102 -2.17 3.38 15.21
N PRO A 103 -0.89 3.69 15.57
CA PRO A 103 0.10 4.18 14.62
C PRO A 103 0.51 3.14 13.58
N VAL A 104 0.50 1.85 13.93
CA VAL A 104 0.80 0.75 12.99
C VAL A 104 -0.28 0.69 11.92
N VAL A 105 -1.55 0.69 12.32
CA VAL A 105 -2.67 0.67 11.37
C VAL A 105 -2.66 1.92 10.49
N ARG A 106 -2.40 3.08 11.09
CA ARG A 106 -2.25 4.35 10.37
C ARG A 106 -1.12 4.30 9.35
N TYR A 107 0.02 3.71 9.68
CA TYR A 107 1.10 3.52 8.72
C TYR A 107 0.62 2.69 7.52
N PHE A 108 0.02 1.52 7.72
CA PHE A 108 -0.48 0.69 6.62
C PHE A 108 -1.57 1.36 5.78
N HIS A 109 -2.50 2.07 6.42
CA HIS A 109 -3.54 2.83 5.73
C HIS A 109 -2.96 3.98 4.88
N SER A 110 -1.89 4.63 5.37
CA SER A 110 -1.25 5.76 4.67
C SER A 110 -0.69 5.42 3.29
N TRP A 111 -0.45 4.14 2.99
CA TRP A 111 0.01 3.67 1.68
C TRP A 111 -0.96 4.00 0.55
N PHE A 112 -2.26 4.13 0.84
CA PHE A 112 -3.28 4.34 -0.20
C PHE A 112 -4.34 5.38 0.16
N GLU A 113 -4.49 5.79 1.43
CA GLU A 113 -5.61 6.62 1.89
C GLU A 113 -5.80 7.94 1.12
N LYS A 114 -4.71 8.57 0.67
CA LYS A 114 -4.77 9.84 -0.09
C LYS A 114 -5.32 9.68 -1.50
N TYR A 115 -5.26 8.46 -2.02
CA TYR A 115 -5.71 8.10 -3.36
C TYR A 115 -6.95 7.20 -3.31
N SER A 116 -7.63 7.16 -2.16
CA SER A 116 -8.74 6.22 -1.95
C SER A 116 -9.97 6.88 -1.35
N THR A 117 -11.15 6.36 -1.71
CA THR A 117 -12.43 6.70 -1.07
C THR A 117 -12.64 5.96 0.26
N ILE A 118 -11.76 5.00 0.60
CA ILE A 118 -11.77 4.25 1.85
C ILE A 118 -11.15 5.09 2.99
N ASN A 119 -11.53 6.36 3.10
CA ASN A 119 -11.01 7.30 4.08
C ASN A 119 -12.11 7.90 4.99
N ARG A 120 -13.36 7.56 4.75
CA ARG A 120 -14.53 7.98 5.55
C ARG A 120 -14.88 7.01 6.68
N THR A 121 -15.70 7.44 7.61
CA THR A 121 -16.28 6.52 8.61
C THR A 121 -17.31 5.59 7.97
N CYS A 122 -17.44 4.38 8.50
CA CYS A 122 -18.51 3.45 8.12
C CYS A 122 -19.91 4.08 8.31
N PRO A 123 -20.93 3.68 7.54
CA PRO A 123 -20.98 2.47 6.70
C PRO A 123 -20.43 2.60 5.27
N TYR A 124 -19.88 1.49 4.77
CA TYR A 124 -19.49 1.31 3.35
C TYR A 124 -20.55 0.50 2.58
N GLY A 125 -20.30 0.21 1.29
CA GLY A 125 -21.11 -0.75 0.51
C GLY A 125 -22.26 -0.14 -0.29
N LEU A 126 -22.72 1.08 0.03
CA LEU A 126 -23.73 1.81 -0.76
C LEU A 126 -23.19 2.28 -2.12
N GLN A 127 -21.89 2.55 -2.20
CA GLN A 127 -21.20 3.00 -3.40
C GLN A 127 -19.96 2.14 -3.65
N ASP A 128 -19.36 2.33 -4.81
CA ASP A 128 -18.11 1.66 -5.13
C ASP A 128 -16.97 2.32 -4.36
N GLU A 129 -15.99 1.53 -3.96
CA GLU A 129 -14.80 2.04 -3.29
C GLU A 129 -13.60 1.89 -4.22
N VAL A 130 -12.77 2.93 -4.29
CA VAL A 130 -11.71 3.02 -5.28
C VAL A 130 -10.39 3.41 -4.64
N VAL A 131 -9.31 2.85 -5.16
CA VAL A 131 -7.96 3.41 -5.08
C VAL A 131 -7.65 3.90 -6.50
N GLU A 132 -7.69 5.21 -6.70
CA GLU A 132 -7.65 5.84 -8.01
C GLU A 132 -6.25 6.38 -8.30
N LYS A 133 -5.55 5.78 -9.27
CA LYS A 133 -4.25 6.23 -9.77
C LYS A 133 -3.20 6.49 -8.67
N LEU A 134 -3.09 5.57 -7.70
CA LEU A 134 -2.07 5.59 -6.66
C LEU A 134 -0.67 5.55 -7.32
N PRO A 135 0.12 6.63 -7.28
CA PRO A 135 1.33 6.73 -8.07
C PRO A 135 2.50 6.06 -7.35
N ILE A 136 3.40 5.48 -8.14
CA ILE A 136 4.57 4.79 -7.62
C ILE A 136 5.50 5.70 -6.80
N SER A 137 5.59 6.98 -7.16
CA SER A 137 6.37 7.98 -6.41
C SER A 137 5.85 8.19 -5.00
N PHE A 138 4.54 8.13 -4.80
CA PHE A 138 3.94 8.23 -3.48
C PHE A 138 4.22 6.98 -2.64
N VAL A 139 4.07 5.79 -3.24
CA VAL A 139 4.41 4.52 -2.57
C VAL A 139 5.90 4.50 -2.21
N ASN A 140 6.79 4.96 -3.10
CA ASN A 140 8.21 5.12 -2.82
C ASN A 140 8.46 6.01 -1.59
N HIS A 141 7.78 7.15 -1.50
CA HIS A 141 7.90 8.05 -0.35
C HIS A 141 7.48 7.37 0.95
N VAL A 142 6.35 6.66 0.98
CA VAL A 142 5.90 5.92 2.17
C VAL A 142 6.89 4.81 2.57
N ALA A 143 7.43 4.09 1.57
CA ALA A 143 8.33 2.97 1.77
C ALA A 143 9.79 3.35 2.09
N THR A 144 10.21 4.59 1.80
CA THR A 144 11.63 4.99 1.94
C THR A 144 11.86 6.18 2.86
N GLN A 145 10.85 7.05 3.03
CA GLN A 145 10.98 8.28 3.84
C GLN A 145 10.11 8.24 5.10
N VAL A 146 8.89 7.68 5.03
CA VAL A 146 8.00 7.59 6.21
C VAL A 146 8.44 6.46 7.13
N LEU A 147 8.63 5.26 6.59
CA LEU A 147 9.28 4.15 7.28
C LEU A 147 10.25 3.50 6.29
N PRO A 148 11.57 3.72 6.42
CA PRO A 148 12.56 3.22 5.48
C PRO A 148 12.64 1.69 5.49
N LEU A 149 12.00 1.05 4.51
CA LEU A 149 12.10 -0.38 4.29
C LEU A 149 13.44 -0.70 3.60
N PRO A 150 14.11 -1.80 3.96
CA PRO A 150 15.34 -2.21 3.30
C PRO A 150 15.07 -2.67 1.86
N THR A 151 16.11 -2.71 1.05
CA THR A 151 16.04 -3.16 -0.35
C THR A 151 15.50 -4.59 -0.45
N GLY A 152 14.77 -4.90 -1.51
CA GLY A 152 14.20 -6.23 -1.75
C GLY A 152 12.85 -6.22 -2.45
N GLU A 153 12.32 -7.43 -2.66
CA GLU A 153 10.99 -7.64 -3.24
C GLU A 153 9.95 -7.81 -2.13
N TYR A 154 8.81 -7.12 -2.27
CA TYR A 154 7.75 -7.05 -1.28
C TYR A 154 6.36 -7.29 -1.87
N VAL A 155 5.43 -7.65 -1.00
CA VAL A 155 3.99 -7.69 -1.26
C VAL A 155 3.27 -6.91 -0.18
N PHE A 156 2.52 -5.89 -0.57
CA PHE A 156 1.48 -5.32 0.27
C PHE A 156 0.22 -6.17 0.10
N HIS A 157 -0.10 -6.95 1.13
CA HIS A 157 -1.21 -7.90 1.15
C HIS A 157 -2.33 -7.38 2.05
N THR A 158 -3.56 -7.41 1.55
CA THR A 158 -4.76 -7.17 2.35
C THR A 158 -5.83 -8.23 2.11
N ASP A 159 -6.42 -8.74 3.20
CA ASP A 159 -7.65 -9.54 3.15
C ASP A 159 -8.80 -8.71 3.69
N TRP A 160 -9.96 -8.84 3.06
CA TRP A 160 -11.17 -8.09 3.38
C TRP A 160 -12.26 -9.05 3.82
N TYR A 161 -12.90 -8.76 4.95
CA TYR A 161 -13.95 -9.58 5.53
C TYR A 161 -15.17 -8.73 5.85
N PHE A 162 -16.36 -9.17 5.42
CA PHE A 162 -17.63 -8.55 5.82
C PHE A 162 -18.36 -9.52 6.75
N TYR A 163 -18.73 -9.05 7.94
CA TYR A 163 -19.36 -9.87 8.96
C TYR A 163 -18.62 -11.20 9.24
N GLY A 164 -17.28 -11.17 9.21
CA GLY A 164 -16.41 -12.33 9.44
C GLY A 164 -16.17 -13.24 8.23
N ILE A 165 -16.87 -13.03 7.10
CA ILE A 165 -16.69 -13.82 5.87
C ILE A 165 -15.65 -13.14 4.99
N LYS A 166 -14.63 -13.87 4.54
CA LYS A 166 -13.64 -13.35 3.59
C LYS A 166 -14.33 -13.10 2.25
N VAL A 167 -14.24 -11.88 1.74
CA VAL A 167 -14.91 -11.45 0.50
C VAL A 167 -13.91 -11.06 -0.60
N GLY A 168 -12.71 -10.59 -0.22
CA GLY A 168 -11.69 -10.21 -1.19
C GLY A 168 -10.26 -10.25 -0.67
N ILE A 169 -9.31 -10.35 -1.59
CA ILE A 169 -7.88 -10.30 -1.32
C ILE A 169 -7.23 -9.35 -2.33
N VAL A 170 -6.33 -8.49 -1.89
CA VAL A 170 -5.53 -7.60 -2.75
C VAL A 170 -4.07 -7.78 -2.42
N LYS A 171 -3.25 -8.01 -3.44
CA LYS A 171 -1.79 -8.14 -3.36
C LYS A 171 -1.14 -7.19 -4.35
N VAL A 172 -0.33 -6.26 -3.87
CA VAL A 172 0.47 -5.36 -4.72
C VAL A 172 1.94 -5.68 -4.52
N PHE A 173 2.60 -6.10 -5.59
CA PHE A 173 4.00 -6.51 -5.59
C PHE A 173 4.86 -5.33 -6.03
N PHE A 174 5.94 -5.08 -5.30
CA PHE A 174 6.91 -4.04 -5.63
C PHE A 174 8.32 -4.42 -5.22
N GLN A 175 9.31 -3.75 -5.79
CA GLN A 175 10.72 -3.92 -5.47
C GLN A 175 11.34 -2.59 -5.08
N ILE A 176 12.15 -2.60 -4.03
CA ILE A 176 12.96 -1.46 -3.58
C ILE A 176 14.42 -1.77 -3.93
N TYR A 177 15.07 -0.83 -4.61
CA TYR A 177 16.49 -0.84 -4.96
C TYR A 177 17.28 0.15 -4.11
#